data_AF-A0A819MYW0-F1
#
_entry.id   AF-A0A819MYW0-F1
#
_cell.length_a   1.000
_cell.length_b   1.000
_cell.length_c   1.000
_cell.angle_alpha   90.00
_cell.angle_beta   90.00
_cell.angle_gamma   90.00
#
_symmetry.space_group_name_H-M   'P 1'
#
loop_
_entity.id
_entity.type
_entity.pdbx_description
1 polymer ?
#
loop_
_entity_poly.entity_id
_entity_poly.type
_entity_poly.pdbx_seq_one_letter_code
_entity_poly.pdbx_strand_id
1 'polypeptide(L)' 'MYNRATVAGIDSYVLTAYFVDPQTICTSGRDEARLKLEGSGTGLWLQNGPDPIRDSVQSPLYENTVNTTKWVLGSCFPSM' A
#
# COMPACT_ATOMS: atom_id res chain seq x y z
N MET A 1 2.64 -8.17 7.54
CA MET A 1 1.84 -7.09 6.91
C MET A 1 0.39 -7.03 7.40
N TYR A 2 0.11 -7.44 8.63
CA TYR A 2 -1.19 -7.21 9.27
C TYR A 2 -0.91 -6.61 10.63
N ASN A 3 -1.56 -5.48 10.94
CA ASN A 3 -1.42 -4.80 12.21
C ASN A 3 -2.67 -5.09 13.05
N ARG A 4 -2.50 -5.18 14.37
CA ARG A 4 -3.66 -5.24 15.28
C ARG A 4 -4.22 -3.83 15.44
N ALA A 5 -5.52 -3.68 15.23
CA ALA A 5 -6.23 -2.43 15.46
C ALA A 5 -7.64 -2.73 15.96
N THR A 6 -8.16 -1.87 16.83
CA THR A 6 -9.56 -1.93 17.26
C THR A 6 -10.40 -1.11 16.28
N VAL A 7 -11.27 -1.77 15.53
CA VAL A 7 -12.17 -1.15 14.55
C VAL A 7 -13.60 -1.33 15.05
N ALA A 8 -14.32 -0.22 15.26
CA ALA A 8 -15.68 -0.23 15.82
C ALA A 8 -15.81 -1.01 17.15
N GLY A 9 -14.76 -0.97 17.98
CA GLY A 9 -14.72 -1.67 19.28
C GLY A 9 -14.32 -3.15 19.19
N ILE A 10 -13.97 -3.65 18.01
CA ILE A 10 -13.58 -5.04 17.78
C ILE A 10 -12.09 -5.11 17.42
N ASP A 11 -11.33 -5.90 18.17
CA ASP A 11 -9.93 -6.17 17.85
C ASP A 11 -9.82 -6.98 16.57
N SER A 12 -9.19 -6.38 15.56
CA SER A 12 -9.09 -6.91 14.20
C SER A 12 -7.65 -6.89 13.71
N TYR A 13 -7.34 -7.78 12.78
CA TYR A 13 -6.13 -7.67 11.97
C TYR A 13 -6.46 -6.85 10.73
N VAL A 14 -5.77 -5.73 10.57
CA VAL A 14 -5.97 -4.81 9.45
C VAL A 14 -4.75 -4.79 8.55
N LEU A 15 -5.00 -4.69 7.24
CA LEU A 15 -3.99 -4.37 6.24
C LEU A 15 -4.24 -2.93 5.81
N THR A 16 -3.23 -2.07 5.96
CA THR A 16 -3.30 -0.69 5.47
C THR A 16 -2.64 -0.61 4.11
N ALA A 17 -3.36 -0.02 3.17
CA ALA A 17 -2.90 0.22 1.81
C ALA A 17 -3.04 1.70 1.45
N TYR A 18 -2.09 2.22 0.68
CA TYR A 18 -2.10 3.59 0.15
C TYR A 18 -2.03 3.54 -1.37
N PHE A 19 -2.84 4.36 -2.03
CA PHE A 19 -2.79 4.52 -3.49
C PHE A 19 -1.82 5.62 -3.96
N VAL A 20 -1.32 6.39 -3.00
CA VAL A 20 -0.32 7.45 -3.18
C VAL A 20 0.83 7.13 -2.23
N ASP A 21 2.04 7.53 -2.60
CA ASP A 21 3.20 7.44 -1.71
C ASP A 21 2.87 8.01 -0.32
N PRO A 22 2.97 7.21 0.77
CA PRO A 22 2.70 7.66 2.12
C PRO A 22 3.48 8.92 2.51
N GLN A 23 4.70 9.11 1.99
CA GLN A 23 5.47 10.33 2.22
C GLN A 23 4.75 11.56 1.69
N THR A 24 4.08 11.47 0.53
CA THR A 24 3.30 12.58 -0.02
C THR A 24 2.12 12.91 0.91
N ILE A 25 1.41 11.90 1.41
CA ILE A 25 0.24 12.11 2.29
C ILE A 25 0.67 12.70 3.64
N CYS A 26 1.75 12.18 4.24
CA CYS A 26 2.17 12.54 5.59
C CYS A 26 2.95 13.86 5.69
N THR A 27 3.32 14.50 4.58
CA THR A 27 4.16 15.72 4.60
C THR A 27 3.54 16.93 3.91
N SER A 28 3.08 16.78 2.66
CA SER A 28 2.72 17.92 1.82
C SER A 28 1.32 17.84 1.21
N GLY A 29 0.77 16.64 1.03
CA GLY A 29 -0.45 16.42 0.27
C GLY A 29 -0.27 16.54 -1.24
N ARG A 30 -1.39 16.66 -1.97
CA ARG A 30 -1.40 16.85 -3.43
C ARG A 30 -2.16 18.14 -3.76
N ASP A 31 -1.64 18.92 -4.69
CA ASP A 31 -2.37 20.06 -5.24
C ASP A 31 -3.44 19.60 -6.26
N GLU A 32 -4.30 20.54 -6.67
CA GLU A 32 -5.42 20.24 -7.58
C GLU A 32 -4.95 19.74 -8.96
N ALA A 33 -3.84 20.27 -9.48
CA ALA A 33 -3.31 19.88 -10.77
C ALA A 33 -2.81 18.43 -10.74
N ARG A 34 -2.08 18.07 -9.68
CA ARG A 34 -1.57 16.72 -9.44
C ARG A 34 -2.71 15.74 -9.15
N LEU A 35 -3.73 16.14 -8.39
CA LEU A 35 -4.92 15.32 -8.18
C LEU A 35 -5.67 15.03 -9.48
N LYS A 36 -5.84 16.04 -10.36
CA LYS A 36 -6.47 15.87 -11.68
C LYS A 36 -5.66 14.95 -12.60
N LEU A 37 -4.33 14.99 -12.51
CA LEU A 37 -3.44 14.17 -13.32
C LEU A 37 -3.36 12.71 -12.83
N GLU A 38 -3.15 12.52 -11.52
CA GLU A 38 -2.92 11.20 -10.91
C GLU A 38 -4.21 10.48 -10.49
N GLY A 39 -5.33 11.20 -10.39
CA GLY A 39 -6.60 10.66 -9.91
C GLY A 39 -6.48 10.03 -8.51
N SER A 40 -6.91 8.77 -8.40
CA SER A 40 -6.87 8.01 -7.15
C SER A 40 -5.45 7.78 -6.62
N GLY A 41 -4.42 7.87 -7.48
CA GLY A 41 -3.02 7.80 -7.09
C GLY A 41 -2.14 7.14 -8.14
N THR A 42 -0.88 6.90 -7.79
CA THR A 42 0.18 6.49 -8.73
C THR A 42 0.71 5.09 -8.49
N GLY A 43 0.20 4.38 -7.48
CA GLY A 43 0.63 3.02 -7.20
C GLY A 43 -0.11 2.40 -6.02
N LEU A 44 0.45 1.31 -5.48
CA LEU A 44 -0.08 0.64 -4.31
C LEU A 44 1.07 0.40 -3.33
N TRP A 45 0.96 0.95 -2.14
CA TRP A 45 1.87 0.72 -1.03
C TRP A 45 1.13 -0.03 0.06
N LEU A 46 1.77 -1.05 0.62
CA LEU A 46 1.24 -1.78 1.74
C LEU A 46 2.10 -1.51 2.97
N GLN A 47 1.48 -1.19 4.09
CA GLN A 47 2.17 -0.91 5.33
C GLN A 47 2.61 -2.21 6.02
N ASN A 48 3.90 -2.34 6.28
CA ASN A 48 4.55 -3.50 6.89
C ASN A 48 5.26 -3.19 8.22
N GLY A 49 4.81 -2.15 8.91
CA GLY A 49 5.31 -1.74 10.22
C GLY A 49 4.54 -0.54 10.76
N PRO A 50 4.92 0.00 11.93
CA PRO A 50 4.23 1.12 12.55
C PRO A 50 4.40 2.45 11.80
N ASP A 51 5.53 2.68 11.11
CA ASP A 51 5.81 3.93 10.40
C ASP A 51 5.38 3.81 8.93
N PRO A 52 4.36 4.54 8.46
CA PRO A 52 3.89 4.43 7.08
C PRO A 52 4.88 4.98 6.05
N ILE A 53 5.81 5.86 6.43
CA ILE A 53 6.81 6.43 5.52
C ILE A 53 7.98 5.44 5.38
N ARG A 54 8.43 4.83 6.47
CA ARG A 54 9.62 3.96 6.47
C ARG A 54 9.30 2.48 6.23
N ASP A 55 8.13 2.04 6.69
CA ASP A 55 7.78 0.63 6.73
C ASP A 55 6.75 0.24 5.66
N SER A 56 6.62 1.03 4.58
CA SER A 56 5.75 0.68 3.45
C SER A 56 6.52 -0.01 2.34
N VAL A 57 5.89 -1.01 1.71
CA VAL A 57 6.42 -1.72 0.55
C VAL A 57 5.53 -1.42 -0.65
N GLN A 58 6.13 -0.92 -1.73
CA GLN A 58 5.42 -0.68 -2.98
C GLN A 58 5.21 -1.99 -3.74
N SER A 59 3.99 -2.18 -4.25
CA SER A 59 3.68 -3.22 -5.23
C SER A 59 4.24 -2.81 -6.60
N PRO A 60 4.89 -3.72 -7.34
CA PRO A 60 5.29 -3.49 -8.71
C PRO A 60 4.07 -3.13 -9.56
N LEU A 61 4.17 -2.09 -10.39
CA LEU A 61 3.11 -1.72 -11.33
C LEU A 61 3.11 -2.62 -12.57
N TYR A 62 4.28 -3.09 -12.97
CA TYR A 62 4.48 -3.85 -14.20
C TYR A 62 5.07 -5.21 -13.89
N GLU A 63 4.58 -6.25 -14.56
CA GLU A 63 5.01 -7.63 -14.35
C GLU A 63 6.51 -7.82 -14.58
N ASN A 64 7.06 -7.17 -15.62
CA ASN A 64 8.49 -7.21 -15.93
C ASN A 64 9.40 -6.55 -14.88
N THR A 65 8.84 -5.89 -13.87
CA THR A 65 9.58 -5.33 -12.73
C THR A 65 9.54 -6.24 -11.50
N VAL A 66 8.71 -7.29 -11.48
CA VAL A 66 8.54 -8.18 -10.32
C VAL A 66 9.85 -8.90 -9.99
N ASN A 67 10.58 -9.32 -11.01
CA ASN A 67 11.86 -10.05 -10.94
C ASN A 67 13.01 -9.27 -10.27
N THR A 68 12.86 -7.96 -10.04
CA THR A 68 13.82 -7.16 -9.25
C THR A 68 13.33 -6.89 -7.83
N THR A 69 12.19 -7.45 -7.44
CA THR A 69 11.57 -7.25 -6.12
C THR A 69 11.44 -8.55 -5.34
N LYS A 70 10.94 -8.46 -4.10
CA LYS A 70 10.60 -9.61 -3.25
C LYS A 70 9.20 -10.16 -3.51
N TRP A 71 8.46 -9.55 -4.43
CA TRP A 71 7.14 -10.04 -4.81
C TRP A 71 7.30 -11.31 -5.64
N VAL A 72 6.47 -12.30 -5.31
CA VAL A 72 6.45 -13.59 -6.01
C VAL A 72 5.07 -13.80 -6.59
N LEU A 73 4.99 -14.59 -7.66
CA LEU A 73 3.71 -15.02 -8.20
C LEU A 73 2.92 -15.72 -7.08
N GLY A 74 1.77 -15.17 -6.72
CA GLY A 74 0.89 -15.79 -5.73
C GLY A 74 0.19 -16.99 -6.34
N SER A 75 0.60 -18.21 -5.95
CA SER A 75 -0.07 -19.46 -6.38
C SER A 75 -1.16 -19.94 -5.43
N CYS A 76 -1.63 -19.10 -4.50
CA CYS A 76 -2.68 -19.47 -3.56
C CYS A 76 -4.06 -19.21 -4.17
N PHE A 77 -4.57 -20.16 -4.95
CA PHE A 77 -6.00 -20.42 -4.92
C PHE A 77 -6.27 -21.18 -3.63
N PRO A 78 -7.12 -20.68 -2.71
CA PRO A 78 -7.74 -21.60 -1.78
C PRO A 78 -8.50 -22.57 -2.68
N SER A 79 -8.09 -23.84 -2.70
CA SER A 79 -9.00 -24.90 -3.09
C SER A 79 -10.28 -24.69 -2.27
N MET A 80 -11.32 -24.16 -2.92
CA MET A 80 -12.67 -24.60 -2.64
C MET A 80 -12.77 -26.07 -3.03
#